data_AF-A0A8R1WKM0-F1
#
_entry.id   AF-A0A8R1WKM0-F1
#
_cell.length_a   1.000
_cell.length_b   1.000
_cell.length_c   1.000
_cell.angle_alpha   90.00
_cell.angle_beta   90.00
_cell.angle_gamma   90.00
#
_symmetry.space_group_name_H-M   'P 1'
#
loop_
_entity.id
_entity.type
_entity.pdbx_description
1 polymer ?
#
loop_
_entity_poly.entity_id
_entity_poly.type
_entity_poly.pdbx_seq_one_letter_code
_entity_poly.pdbx_strand_id
1 'polypeptide(L)'
;MVWQLIGNDLKNDEECDVLSTKHKLKKSQCTMKTLKTWYHSKYTNESTNKKKKSISTKTLVIVIPDFESFNCHLLQDFVMIISSYISSLPIVLVFGVATSVSALHKSFPYEVSSKLLIKVFHSHSSAVYMNQVLEDIFLTHTVPFHLSGKAFELLTDVFLFYDFSVKGLVQSIKYCMMDHFYGDNTKVLCCKREDLEEAILNLSPNDLESIRQLKSFRPYLEKQDCRTKISLFEDDQYFRDALYKELMKLHDYLYSFYLCVKLLSTLIKDIPNNLLGKTVREVYTKCATECITDTPSFKECMQLLSFQSQIKIVDTITGALKLLNSHLQSVSPIKPLQATPKKNNNNTDKVFAHRELGESFAKTVRVHLMTFLRQLENANTEASISTAMDTDTNDNVENVPGSRYKLKEKLLKATRVEKIQSEFEMIRCRFISYLEEMFAKGLQPPHTQTFHEIMFFSDISNVKKHIVGAPRGALHTALSDPAHYLQCSCCRLPSPESVAGTLPDVCLAYKLHRECGKHINLYDWLQAFAAVVKPGENDEQRHHDPIIQSRFTRAVAELQFLGFIKSSKRKTDHVMRLTW
;
A
#
# COMPACT_ATOMS: atom_id res chain seq x y z
N MET A 1 -22.25 -19.19 24.81
CA MET A 1 -21.70 -20.55 25.05
C MET A 1 -22.75 -21.66 24.91
N VAL A 2 -23.51 -22.03 25.96
CA VAL A 2 -24.36 -23.25 25.97
C VAL A 2 -25.38 -23.28 24.81
N TRP A 3 -26.04 -22.15 24.54
CA TRP A 3 -26.96 -22.02 23.42
C TRP A 3 -26.29 -22.22 22.04
N GLN A 4 -25.05 -21.77 21.87
CA GLN A 4 -24.31 -21.91 20.62
C GLN A 4 -23.76 -23.33 20.43
N LEU A 5 -23.30 -23.98 21.51
CA LEU A 5 -22.80 -25.35 21.45
C LEU A 5 -23.92 -26.35 21.12
N ILE A 6 -25.06 -26.23 21.80
CA ILE A 6 -26.23 -27.09 21.55
C ILE A 6 -26.91 -26.71 20.22
N GLY A 7 -26.92 -25.42 19.87
CA GLY A 7 -27.52 -24.90 18.64
C GLY A 7 -26.73 -25.18 17.36
N ASN A 8 -25.39 -25.25 17.42
CA ASN A 8 -24.55 -25.60 16.26
C ASN A 8 -24.62 -27.10 15.92
N ASP A 9 -24.75 -27.96 16.93
CA ASP A 9 -24.92 -29.40 16.69
C ASP A 9 -26.27 -29.70 15.99
N LEU A 10 -27.33 -28.95 16.29
CA LEU A 10 -28.62 -29.08 15.58
C LEU A 10 -28.55 -28.66 14.10
N LYS A 11 -27.55 -27.88 13.68
CA LYS A 11 -27.35 -27.48 12.27
C LYS A 11 -26.49 -28.48 11.50
N ASN A 12 -25.53 -29.12 12.16
CA ASN A 12 -24.68 -30.14 11.53
C ASN A 12 -25.43 -31.47 11.31
N ASP A 13 -26.49 -31.74 12.08
CA ASP A 13 -27.35 -32.92 11.91
C ASP A 13 -28.39 -32.75 10.75
N GLU A 14 -28.42 -31.61 10.03
CA GLU A 14 -29.38 -31.35 8.91
C GLU A 14 -29.03 -32.06 7.59
N GLU A 15 -27.90 -32.80 7.47
CA GLU A 15 -27.61 -33.64 6.29
C GLU A 15 -28.28 -35.04 6.34
N CYS A 16 -29.06 -35.35 7.37
CA CYS A 16 -29.88 -36.57 7.41
C CYS A 16 -31.36 -36.20 7.59
N ASP A 17 -32.07 -36.09 6.46
CA ASP A 17 -33.52 -36.07 6.40
C ASP A 17 -34.12 -37.20 7.24
N VAL A 18 -34.85 -36.86 8.32
CA VAL A 18 -36.26 -37.22 8.56
C VAL A 18 -36.78 -36.34 9.71
N LEU A 19 -37.97 -35.76 9.49
CA LEU A 19 -38.81 -35.01 10.42
C LEU A 19 -38.61 -35.35 11.92
N SER A 20 -37.95 -34.47 12.66
CA SER A 20 -38.31 -34.24 14.07
C SER A 20 -38.05 -32.78 14.46
N THR A 21 -39.12 -32.08 14.81
CA THR A 21 -39.15 -30.74 15.40
C THR A 21 -38.47 -30.75 16.77
N LYS A 22 -37.14 -30.78 16.82
CA LYS A 22 -36.40 -30.61 18.09
C LYS A 22 -36.33 -29.13 18.44
N HIS A 23 -37.17 -28.72 19.39
CA HIS A 23 -37.24 -27.36 19.94
C HIS A 23 -35.84 -26.77 20.21
N LYS A 24 -35.52 -25.66 19.54
CA LYS A 24 -34.37 -24.81 19.88
C LYS A 24 -34.49 -24.41 21.37
N LEU A 25 -33.53 -24.82 22.19
CA LEU A 25 -33.44 -24.45 23.60
C LEU A 25 -33.51 -22.92 23.74
N LYS A 26 -34.40 -22.42 24.61
CA LYS A 26 -34.50 -20.98 24.91
C LYS A 26 -33.26 -20.55 25.70
N LYS A 27 -32.77 -19.33 25.48
CA LYS A 27 -31.59 -18.78 26.19
C LYS A 27 -31.73 -18.83 27.71
N SER A 28 -32.95 -18.74 28.25
CA SER A 28 -33.25 -18.84 29.69
C SER A 28 -33.02 -20.24 30.28
N GLN A 29 -32.99 -21.29 29.46
CA GLN A 29 -32.82 -22.68 29.89
C GLN A 29 -31.37 -23.18 29.75
N CYS A 30 -30.47 -22.31 29.29
CA CYS A 30 -29.07 -22.59 29.02
C CYS A 30 -28.22 -22.50 30.29
N THR A 31 -28.30 -23.52 31.15
CA THR A 31 -27.47 -23.63 32.36
C THR A 31 -26.26 -24.55 32.15
N MET A 32 -25.23 -24.43 33.01
CA MET A 32 -24.08 -25.34 32.99
C MET A 32 -24.48 -26.80 33.28
N LYS A 33 -25.54 -27.02 34.06
CA LYS A 33 -26.13 -28.35 34.30
C LYS A 33 -26.74 -28.94 33.02
N THR A 34 -27.43 -28.11 32.24
CA THR A 34 -27.96 -28.50 30.92
C THR A 34 -26.83 -28.88 29.98
N LEU A 35 -25.75 -28.08 29.94
CA LEU A 35 -24.57 -28.38 29.13
C LEU A 35 -23.92 -29.72 29.52
N LYS A 36 -23.73 -29.95 30.83
CA LYS A 36 -23.18 -31.20 31.35
C LYS A 36 -24.03 -32.42 30.97
N THR A 37 -25.34 -32.32 31.15
CA THR A 37 -26.28 -33.41 30.81
C THR A 37 -26.26 -33.70 29.32
N TRP A 38 -26.26 -32.65 28.49
CA TRP A 38 -26.19 -32.78 27.04
C TRP A 38 -24.86 -33.42 26.58
N TYR A 39 -23.72 -32.98 27.13
CA TYR A 39 -22.41 -33.54 26.79
C TYR A 39 -22.31 -35.02 27.14
N HIS A 40 -22.77 -35.41 28.34
CA HIS A 40 -22.79 -36.81 28.75
C HIS A 40 -23.73 -37.66 27.89
N SER A 41 -24.89 -37.13 27.52
CA SER A 41 -25.82 -37.82 26.63
C SER A 41 -25.24 -38.09 25.24
N LYS A 42 -24.43 -37.16 24.69
CA LYS A 42 -23.85 -37.33 23.34
C LYS A 42 -22.56 -38.15 23.34
N TYR A 43 -21.70 -38.00 24.34
CA TYR A 43 -20.32 -38.52 24.29
C TYR A 43 -20.02 -39.61 25.33
N THR A 44 -20.91 -39.86 26.29
CA THR A 44 -20.71 -40.87 27.34
C THR A 44 -21.69 -42.06 27.22
N ASN A 45 -22.85 -41.89 26.58
CA ASN A 45 -23.91 -42.92 26.46
C ASN A 45 -24.07 -43.57 25.08
N GLU A 46 -22.99 -43.78 24.31
CA GLU A 46 -22.96 -44.77 23.22
C GLU A 46 -22.17 -46.02 23.67
N SER A 47 -22.75 -46.82 24.57
CA SER A 47 -22.24 -48.17 24.83
C SER A 47 -23.36 -49.15 25.15
N THR A 48 -24.11 -49.56 24.13
CA THR A 48 -24.82 -50.86 24.19
C THR A 48 -24.69 -51.73 22.94
N ASN A 49 -23.99 -51.33 21.87
CA ASN A 49 -23.76 -52.27 20.76
C ASN A 49 -22.29 -52.37 20.31
N LYS A 50 -21.79 -53.59 20.49
CA LYS A 50 -20.48 -54.13 20.15
C LYS A 50 -19.88 -53.57 18.84
N LYS A 51 -18.86 -52.71 18.96
CA LYS A 51 -17.57 -52.77 18.25
C LYS A 51 -16.66 -51.65 18.78
N LYS A 52 -15.49 -52.03 19.30
CA LYS A 52 -14.44 -51.12 19.80
C LYS A 52 -14.14 -50.00 18.79
N LYS A 53 -14.68 -48.81 19.01
CA LYS A 53 -14.13 -47.55 18.51
C LYS A 53 -13.71 -46.74 19.75
N SER A 54 -12.49 -46.22 19.70
CA SER A 54 -11.90 -45.33 20.72
C SER A 54 -12.92 -44.34 21.27
N ILE A 55 -13.06 -44.25 22.61
CA ILE A 55 -13.85 -43.21 23.27
C ILE A 55 -13.17 -41.87 22.99
N SER A 56 -13.55 -41.22 21.89
CA SER A 56 -13.02 -39.89 21.56
C SER A 56 -13.82 -38.85 22.36
N THR A 57 -13.33 -38.50 23.55
CA THR A 57 -13.85 -37.34 24.28
C THR A 57 -13.60 -36.08 23.43
N LYS A 58 -14.66 -35.48 22.87
CA LYS A 58 -14.52 -34.25 22.08
C LYS A 58 -14.33 -33.06 23.01
N THR A 59 -13.30 -32.26 22.76
CA THR A 59 -12.99 -31.04 23.50
C THR A 59 -13.95 -29.92 23.11
N LEU A 60 -14.48 -29.20 24.11
CA LEU A 60 -15.30 -28.01 23.93
C LEU A 60 -14.40 -26.78 23.85
N VAL A 61 -14.27 -26.18 22.66
CA VAL A 61 -13.47 -24.97 22.46
C VAL A 61 -14.37 -23.73 22.56
N ILE A 62 -13.98 -22.78 23.40
CA ILE A 62 -14.64 -21.48 23.55
C ILE A 62 -13.67 -20.39 23.08
N VAL A 63 -14.03 -19.70 22.01
CA VAL A 63 -13.24 -18.58 21.47
C VAL A 63 -13.80 -17.26 22.01
N ILE A 64 -12.94 -16.47 22.63
CA ILE A 64 -13.22 -15.13 23.13
C ILE A 64 -12.36 -14.17 22.29
N PRO A 65 -12.89 -13.61 21.19
CA PRO A 65 -12.08 -12.89 20.20
C PRO A 65 -11.51 -11.56 20.73
N ASP A 66 -12.27 -10.83 21.55
CA ASP A 66 -11.89 -9.49 22.01
C ASP A 66 -11.73 -9.44 23.53
N PHE A 67 -10.71 -10.10 24.07
CA PHE A 67 -10.49 -10.25 25.51
C PHE A 67 -10.56 -8.92 26.28
N GLU A 68 -9.95 -7.86 25.72
CA GLU A 68 -9.82 -6.54 26.36
C GLU A 68 -11.15 -5.78 26.47
N SER A 69 -12.16 -6.16 25.67
CA SER A 69 -13.50 -5.55 25.73
C SER A 69 -14.36 -6.13 26.86
N PHE A 70 -13.97 -7.26 27.45
CA PHE A 70 -14.75 -7.91 28.49
C PHE A 70 -14.55 -7.26 29.87
N ASN A 71 -15.63 -7.22 30.65
CA ASN A 71 -15.53 -6.88 32.06
C ASN A 71 -14.71 -7.97 32.78
N CYS A 72 -13.63 -7.54 33.45
CA CYS A 72 -12.69 -8.43 34.15
C CYS A 72 -13.38 -9.31 35.19
N HIS A 73 -14.34 -8.78 35.95
CA HIS A 73 -15.04 -9.54 36.99
C HIS A 73 -15.88 -10.68 36.42
N LEU A 74 -16.63 -10.41 35.35
CA LEU A 74 -17.44 -11.44 34.69
C LEU A 74 -16.57 -12.56 34.11
N LEU A 75 -15.39 -12.21 33.58
CA LEU A 75 -14.49 -13.19 33.00
C LEU A 75 -13.81 -14.04 34.08
N GLN A 76 -13.45 -13.44 35.22
CA GLN A 76 -12.92 -14.14 36.39
C GLN A 76 -13.95 -15.16 36.91
N ASP A 77 -15.18 -14.72 37.15
CA ASP A 77 -16.28 -15.59 37.60
C ASP A 77 -16.53 -16.72 36.60
N PHE A 78 -16.51 -16.40 35.30
CA PHE A 78 -16.69 -17.40 34.25
C PHE A 78 -15.61 -18.47 34.24
N VAL A 79 -14.33 -18.08 34.37
CA VAL A 79 -13.21 -19.03 34.47
C VAL A 79 -13.33 -19.88 35.73
N MET A 80 -13.69 -19.30 36.86
CA MET A 80 -13.90 -20.02 38.13
C MET A 80 -15.03 -21.03 38.03
N ILE A 81 -16.16 -20.64 37.41
CA ILE A 81 -17.26 -21.55 37.13
C ILE A 81 -16.77 -22.70 36.25
N ILE A 82 -16.11 -22.43 35.12
CA ILE A 82 -15.62 -23.48 34.22
C ILE A 82 -14.64 -24.43 34.91
N SER A 83 -13.74 -23.89 35.75
CA SER A 83 -12.76 -24.68 36.51
C SER A 83 -13.45 -25.75 37.37
N SER A 84 -14.61 -25.44 37.96
CA SER A 84 -15.39 -26.42 38.74
C SER A 84 -16.00 -27.57 37.92
N TYR A 85 -16.17 -27.39 36.61
CA TYR A 85 -16.76 -28.40 35.71
C TYR A 85 -15.71 -29.17 34.89
N ILE A 86 -14.41 -28.87 35.04
CA ILE A 86 -13.34 -29.43 34.20
C ILE A 86 -13.22 -30.95 34.30
N SER A 87 -13.53 -31.54 35.45
CA SER A 87 -13.53 -32.99 35.66
C SER A 87 -14.63 -33.71 34.86
N SER A 88 -15.68 -33.00 34.45
CA SER A 88 -16.80 -33.55 33.68
C SER A 88 -16.85 -33.10 32.23
N LEU A 89 -16.25 -31.94 31.92
CA LEU A 89 -16.29 -31.30 30.61
C LEU A 89 -14.88 -30.87 30.20
N PRO A 90 -14.29 -31.47 29.15
CA PRO A 90 -13.00 -31.03 28.63
C PRO A 90 -13.17 -29.70 27.86
N ILE A 91 -12.93 -28.58 28.53
CA ILE A 91 -13.11 -27.22 27.97
C ILE A 91 -11.73 -26.58 27.71
N VAL A 92 -11.57 -25.98 26.53
CA VAL A 92 -10.40 -25.18 26.15
C VAL A 92 -10.85 -23.77 25.81
N LEU A 93 -10.17 -22.78 26.38
CA LEU A 93 -10.40 -21.36 26.14
C LEU A 93 -9.35 -20.83 25.15
N VAL A 94 -9.79 -20.12 24.12
CA VAL A 94 -8.93 -19.37 23.20
C VAL A 94 -9.22 -17.90 23.38
N PHE A 95 -8.23 -17.15 23.87
CA PHE A 95 -8.32 -15.71 24.07
C PHE A 95 -7.67 -14.99 22.89
N GLY A 96 -8.43 -14.14 22.20
CA GLY A 96 -7.89 -13.14 21.29
C GLY A 96 -7.46 -11.93 22.09
N VAL A 97 -6.14 -11.75 22.21
CA VAL A 97 -5.51 -10.63 22.92
C VAL A 97 -4.86 -9.73 21.88
N ALA A 98 -5.25 -8.45 21.87
CA ALA A 98 -4.77 -7.50 20.88
C ALA A 98 -3.38 -6.93 21.21
N THR A 99 -3.09 -6.71 22.50
CA THR A 99 -1.87 -6.02 22.93
C THR A 99 -0.72 -6.96 23.30
N SER A 100 -0.70 -7.46 24.53
CA SER A 100 0.35 -8.32 25.07
C SER A 100 -0.21 -9.21 26.17
N VAL A 101 0.55 -10.25 26.54
CA VAL A 101 0.19 -11.15 27.65
C VAL A 101 0.06 -10.40 28.98
N SER A 102 0.66 -9.21 29.11
CA SER A 102 0.52 -8.38 30.31
C SER A 102 -0.93 -7.94 30.56
N ALA A 103 -1.75 -7.78 29.53
CA ALA A 103 -3.18 -7.47 29.67
C ALA A 103 -3.90 -8.61 30.41
N LEU A 104 -3.57 -9.86 30.08
CA LEU A 104 -4.12 -11.04 30.73
C LEU A 104 -3.72 -11.10 32.22
N HIS A 105 -2.44 -10.81 32.54
CA HIS A 105 -1.97 -10.75 33.92
C HIS A 105 -2.60 -9.62 34.75
N LYS A 106 -2.99 -8.50 34.10
CA LYS A 106 -3.73 -7.41 34.76
C LYS A 106 -5.19 -7.78 35.00
N SER A 107 -5.82 -8.48 34.05
CA SER A 107 -7.23 -8.85 34.12
C SER A 107 -7.50 -10.05 35.03
N PHE A 108 -6.55 -10.97 35.19
CA PHE A 108 -6.69 -12.16 36.05
C PHE A 108 -5.80 -12.08 37.30
N PRO A 109 -6.41 -11.99 38.50
CA PRO A 109 -5.72 -12.20 39.76
C PRO A 109 -5.07 -13.58 39.84
N TYR A 110 -4.13 -13.74 40.77
CA TYR A 110 -3.39 -15.00 40.97
C TYR A 110 -4.33 -16.22 41.15
N GLU A 111 -5.42 -16.05 41.89
CA GLU A 111 -6.40 -17.10 42.16
C GLU A 111 -6.98 -17.70 40.87
N VAL A 112 -7.34 -16.85 39.91
CA VAL A 112 -7.92 -17.26 38.62
C VAL A 112 -6.83 -17.76 37.68
N SER A 113 -5.69 -17.06 37.64
CA SER A 113 -4.54 -17.43 36.81
C SER A 113 -4.02 -18.83 37.14
N SER A 114 -4.00 -19.21 38.42
CA SER A 114 -3.58 -20.54 38.88
C SER A 114 -4.44 -21.70 38.33
N LYS A 115 -5.66 -21.42 37.87
CA LYS A 115 -6.59 -22.40 37.30
C LYS A 115 -6.46 -22.53 35.78
N LEU A 116 -5.65 -21.70 35.15
CA LEU A 116 -5.46 -21.66 33.71
C LEU A 116 -4.07 -22.17 33.33
N LEU A 117 -4.02 -23.17 32.45
CA LEU A 117 -2.79 -23.53 31.75
C LEU A 117 -2.70 -22.71 30.46
N ILE A 118 -1.90 -21.65 30.49
CA ILE A 118 -1.80 -20.70 29.38
C ILE A 118 -0.67 -21.10 28.44
N LYS A 119 -0.98 -21.21 27.14
CA LYS A 119 0.02 -21.32 26.06
C LYS A 119 -0.16 -20.14 25.12
N VAL A 120 0.94 -19.41 24.90
CA VAL A 120 0.93 -18.21 24.06
C VAL A 120 1.16 -18.61 22.61
N PHE A 121 0.33 -18.08 21.71
CA PHE A 121 0.48 -18.19 20.27
C PHE A 121 0.64 -16.78 19.69
N HIS A 122 1.53 -16.63 18.72
CA HIS A 122 1.76 -15.36 18.04
C HIS A 122 1.21 -15.43 16.62
N SER A 123 0.38 -14.45 16.27
CA SER A 123 -0.02 -14.20 14.87
C SER A 123 1.01 -13.30 14.21
N HIS A 124 1.11 -13.40 12.87
CA HIS A 124 1.88 -12.43 12.09
C HIS A 124 1.30 -11.02 12.27
N SER A 125 2.18 -10.01 12.23
CA SER A 125 1.78 -8.60 12.23
C SER A 125 1.00 -8.26 10.97
N SER A 126 -0.01 -7.40 11.09
CA SER A 126 -0.78 -6.89 9.97
C SER A 126 0.08 -6.26 8.88
N ALA A 127 1.22 -5.64 9.23
CA ALA A 127 2.13 -5.05 8.25
C ALA A 127 2.81 -6.11 7.36
N VAL A 128 3.13 -7.29 7.92
CA VAL A 128 3.68 -8.41 7.14
C VAL A 128 2.61 -8.96 6.20
N TYR A 129 1.39 -9.14 6.72
CA TYR A 129 0.27 -9.60 5.92
C TYR A 129 -0.09 -8.62 4.79
N MET A 130 -0.04 -7.31 5.05
CA MET A 130 -0.20 -6.28 4.03
C MET A 130 0.86 -6.42 2.92
N ASN A 131 2.13 -6.57 3.27
CA ASN A 131 3.19 -6.70 2.29
C ASN A 131 2.98 -7.92 1.38
N GLN A 132 2.57 -9.05 1.96
CA GLN A 132 2.23 -10.27 1.18
C GLN A 132 1.05 -10.01 0.24
N VAL A 133 -0.04 -9.43 0.74
CA VAL A 133 -1.22 -9.12 -0.09
C VAL A 133 -0.86 -8.15 -1.24
N LEU A 134 -0.07 -7.12 -0.98
CA LEU A 134 0.35 -6.18 -2.00
C LEU A 134 1.29 -6.84 -3.03
N GLU A 135 2.27 -7.60 -2.58
CA GLU A 135 3.28 -8.23 -3.44
C GLU A 135 2.73 -9.36 -4.31
N ASP A 136 1.88 -10.22 -3.74
CA ASP A 136 1.37 -11.42 -4.40
C ASP A 136 0.16 -11.13 -5.29
N ILE A 137 -0.64 -10.11 -4.97
CA ILE A 137 -1.88 -9.79 -5.70
C ILE A 137 -1.68 -8.58 -6.61
N PHE A 138 -1.33 -7.43 -6.04
CA PHE A 138 -1.40 -6.14 -6.74
C PHE A 138 -0.12 -5.77 -7.51
N LEU A 139 1.06 -6.17 -7.02
CA LEU A 139 2.36 -5.92 -7.66
C LEU A 139 2.74 -7.06 -8.62
N THR A 140 1.79 -7.46 -9.46
CA THR A 140 1.95 -8.50 -10.47
C THR A 140 1.56 -7.98 -11.84
N HIS A 141 2.25 -8.48 -12.88
CA HIS A 141 1.97 -8.14 -14.28
C HIS A 141 0.69 -8.82 -14.81
N THR A 142 0.14 -9.78 -14.08
CA THR A 142 -1.05 -10.55 -14.46
C THR A 142 -2.34 -9.78 -14.28
N VAL A 143 -2.33 -8.78 -13.39
CA VAL A 143 -3.47 -7.88 -13.18
C VAL A 143 -3.31 -6.69 -14.13
N PRO A 144 -4.31 -6.35 -14.96
CA PRO A 144 -4.20 -5.23 -15.89
C PRO A 144 -4.36 -3.86 -15.19
N PHE A 145 -5.09 -3.82 -14.07
CA PHE A 145 -5.27 -2.62 -13.27
C PHE A 145 -4.07 -2.35 -12.36
N HIS A 146 -3.53 -1.13 -12.43
CA HIS A 146 -2.40 -0.68 -11.62
C HIS A 146 -2.68 0.64 -10.93
N LEU A 147 -2.08 0.83 -9.76
CA LEU A 147 -2.17 2.08 -9.00
C LEU A 147 -0.96 2.96 -9.32
N SER A 148 -1.17 4.26 -9.51
CA SER A 148 -0.04 5.20 -9.58
C SER A 148 0.76 5.22 -8.27
N GLY A 149 2.05 5.54 -8.34
CA GLY A 149 2.94 5.58 -7.16
C GLY A 149 2.37 6.44 -6.02
N LYS A 150 1.85 7.62 -6.33
CA LYS A 150 1.22 8.53 -5.36
C LYS A 150 -0.09 8.00 -4.76
N ALA A 151 -0.93 7.35 -5.57
CA ALA A 151 -2.15 6.73 -5.05
C ALA A 151 -1.81 5.55 -4.13
N PHE A 152 -0.83 4.74 -4.53
CA PHE A 152 -0.33 3.64 -3.72
C PHE A 152 0.29 4.13 -2.41
N GLU A 153 1.11 5.19 -2.44
CA GLU A 153 1.67 5.86 -1.26
C GLU A 153 0.57 6.28 -0.28
N LEU A 154 -0.43 7.02 -0.76
CA LEU A 154 -1.58 7.44 0.05
C LEU A 154 -2.28 6.25 0.72
N LEU A 155 -2.55 5.18 -0.02
CA LEU A 155 -3.21 3.99 0.53
C LEU A 155 -2.35 3.30 1.58
N THR A 156 -1.04 3.21 1.36
CA THR A 156 -0.12 2.67 2.37
C THR A 156 0.02 3.56 3.59
N ASP A 157 -0.03 4.89 3.42
CA ASP A 157 0.00 5.85 4.51
C ASP A 157 -1.26 5.75 5.37
N VAL A 158 -2.43 5.59 4.74
CA VAL A 158 -3.68 5.35 5.47
C VAL A 158 -3.53 4.11 6.37
N PHE A 159 -3.02 3.01 5.82
CA PHE A 159 -2.81 1.79 6.60
C PHE A 159 -1.76 1.94 7.72
N LEU A 160 -0.62 2.58 7.44
CA LEU A 160 0.49 2.66 8.40
C LEU A 160 0.26 3.69 9.50
N PHE A 161 -0.42 4.80 9.20
CA PHE A 161 -0.59 5.92 10.13
C PHE A 161 -1.99 6.03 10.75
N TYR A 162 -3.03 5.42 10.17
CA TYR A 162 -4.39 5.50 10.69
C TYR A 162 -4.87 4.15 11.24
N ASP A 163 -4.94 3.12 10.40
CA ASP A 163 -5.46 1.82 10.79
C ASP A 163 -4.72 0.64 10.13
N PHE A 164 -4.18 -0.28 10.94
CA PHE A 164 -3.53 -1.52 10.45
C PHE A 164 -4.53 -2.57 9.93
N SER A 165 -5.55 -2.13 9.18
CA SER A 165 -6.64 -2.92 8.63
C SER A 165 -6.38 -3.29 7.17
N VAL A 166 -5.98 -4.54 6.93
CA VAL A 166 -5.77 -5.02 5.54
C VAL A 166 -7.11 -5.08 4.80
N LYS A 167 -8.22 -5.32 5.51
CA LYS A 167 -9.56 -5.21 4.92
C LYS A 167 -9.85 -3.78 4.46
N GLY A 168 -9.50 -2.78 5.27
CA GLY A 168 -9.61 -1.37 4.91
C GLY A 168 -8.84 -1.06 3.63
N LEU A 169 -7.57 -1.47 3.58
CA LEU A 169 -6.74 -1.32 2.37
C LEU A 169 -7.36 -1.98 1.13
N VAL A 170 -7.86 -3.22 1.24
CA VAL A 170 -8.51 -3.90 0.10
C VAL A 170 -9.79 -3.18 -0.34
N GLN A 171 -10.59 -2.64 0.59
CA GLN A 171 -11.75 -1.82 0.23
C GLN A 171 -11.34 -0.50 -0.43
N SER A 172 -10.25 0.11 0.02
CA SER A 172 -9.69 1.31 -0.59
C SER A 172 -9.22 1.05 -2.02
N ILE A 173 -8.52 -0.06 -2.27
CA ILE A 173 -8.11 -0.43 -3.63
C ILE A 173 -9.34 -0.77 -4.49
N LYS A 174 -10.35 -1.45 -3.92
CA LYS A 174 -11.63 -1.69 -4.60
C LYS A 174 -12.33 -0.40 -5.00
N TYR A 175 -12.30 0.62 -4.15
CA TYR A 175 -12.83 1.95 -4.48
C TYR A 175 -12.06 2.57 -5.65
N CYS A 176 -10.72 2.54 -5.63
CA CYS A 176 -9.90 3.02 -6.75
C CYS A 176 -10.20 2.27 -8.05
N MET A 177 -10.41 0.95 -7.99
CA MET A 177 -10.81 0.16 -9.15
C MET A 177 -12.18 0.60 -9.66
N MET A 178 -13.16 0.75 -8.77
CA MET A 178 -14.50 1.22 -9.13
C MET A 178 -14.42 2.58 -9.82
N ASP A 179 -13.74 3.56 -9.22
CA ASP A 179 -13.60 4.92 -9.76
C ASP A 179 -12.86 4.94 -11.11
N HIS A 180 -11.86 4.07 -11.29
CA HIS A 180 -11.14 3.92 -12.56
C HIS A 180 -12.02 3.41 -13.69
N PHE A 181 -12.80 2.36 -13.43
CA PHE A 181 -13.66 1.73 -14.44
C PHE A 181 -15.00 2.44 -14.63
N TYR A 182 -15.32 3.42 -13.79
CA TYR A 182 -16.59 4.13 -13.83
C TYR A 182 -16.49 5.37 -14.74
N GLY A 183 -17.40 5.47 -15.72
CA GLY A 183 -17.55 6.66 -16.57
C GLY A 183 -16.97 6.54 -17.97
N ASP A 184 -15.85 5.83 -18.15
CA ASP A 184 -15.14 5.74 -19.44
C ASP A 184 -15.12 4.33 -20.02
N ASN A 185 -15.75 4.14 -21.19
CA ASN A 185 -15.66 2.88 -21.96
C ASN A 185 -14.23 2.59 -22.45
N THR A 186 -13.37 3.61 -22.51
CA THR A 186 -11.96 3.46 -22.92
C THR A 186 -11.18 2.50 -22.02
N LYS A 187 -11.63 2.33 -20.77
CA LYS A 187 -11.01 1.44 -19.78
C LYS A 187 -11.34 -0.04 -20.00
N VAL A 188 -12.23 -0.37 -20.94
CA VAL A 188 -12.43 -1.76 -21.41
C VAL A 188 -11.11 -2.35 -21.94
N LEU A 189 -10.22 -1.51 -22.47
CA LEU A 189 -8.88 -1.89 -22.91
C LEU A 189 -7.96 -2.34 -21.78
N CYS A 190 -8.32 -2.12 -20.51
CA CYS A 190 -7.61 -2.63 -19.34
C CYS A 190 -7.93 -4.13 -19.13
N CYS A 191 -7.50 -4.95 -20.08
CA CYS A 191 -7.73 -6.39 -20.14
C CYS A 191 -6.42 -7.16 -20.27
N LYS A 192 -6.50 -8.50 -20.33
CA LYS A 192 -5.32 -9.33 -20.57
C LYS A 192 -4.86 -9.19 -22.03
N ARG A 193 -3.60 -9.56 -22.29
CA ARG A 193 -3.01 -9.49 -23.64
C ARG A 193 -3.83 -10.23 -24.70
N GLU A 194 -4.47 -11.34 -24.32
CA GLU A 194 -5.26 -12.20 -25.22
C GLU A 194 -6.57 -11.54 -25.68
N ASP A 195 -7.22 -10.78 -24.79
CA ASP A 195 -8.53 -10.20 -25.02
C ASP A 195 -8.45 -8.82 -25.72
N LEU A 196 -7.23 -8.28 -25.89
CA LEU A 196 -7.01 -6.91 -26.35
C LEU A 196 -7.49 -6.69 -27.79
N GLU A 197 -7.29 -7.66 -28.67
CA GLU A 197 -7.71 -7.57 -30.08
C GLU A 197 -9.24 -7.46 -30.19
N GLU A 198 -9.96 -8.32 -29.45
CA GLU A 198 -11.43 -8.28 -29.40
C GLU A 198 -11.94 -6.97 -28.77
N ALA A 199 -11.30 -6.51 -27.69
CA ALA A 199 -11.66 -5.27 -27.03
C ALA A 199 -11.50 -4.05 -27.95
N ILE A 200 -10.42 -3.99 -28.74
CA ILE A 200 -10.17 -2.90 -29.71
C ILE A 200 -11.18 -2.94 -30.85
N LEU A 201 -11.56 -4.12 -31.34
CA LEU A 201 -12.57 -4.25 -32.41
C LEU A 201 -13.95 -3.75 -31.96
N ASN A 202 -14.32 -3.99 -30.70
CA ASN A 202 -15.61 -3.62 -30.15
C ASN A 202 -15.76 -2.11 -29.80
N LEU A 203 -14.71 -1.30 -29.96
CA LEU A 203 -14.77 0.14 -29.66
C LEU A 203 -15.66 0.90 -30.65
N SER A 204 -16.45 1.83 -30.11
CA SER A 204 -17.21 2.80 -30.90
C SER A 204 -16.33 3.97 -31.36
N PRO A 205 -16.73 4.73 -32.40
CA PRO A 205 -15.95 5.90 -32.84
C PRO A 205 -15.84 6.99 -31.75
N ASN A 206 -16.85 7.11 -30.88
CA ASN A 206 -16.79 8.04 -29.75
C ASN A 206 -15.70 7.62 -28.73
N ASP A 207 -15.55 6.32 -28.50
CA ASP A 207 -14.51 5.82 -27.59
C ASP A 207 -13.11 6.07 -28.16
N LEU A 208 -12.93 5.93 -29.48
CA LEU A 208 -11.67 6.27 -30.14
C LEU A 208 -11.32 7.75 -29.96
N GLU A 209 -12.31 8.65 -30.07
CA GLU A 209 -12.10 10.07 -29.83
C GLU A 209 -11.74 10.36 -28.36
N SER A 210 -12.39 9.70 -27.41
CA SER A 210 -12.01 9.78 -25.99
C SER A 210 -10.56 9.31 -25.75
N ILE A 211 -10.11 8.26 -26.45
CA ILE A 211 -8.72 7.78 -26.38
C ILE A 211 -7.76 8.81 -27.00
N ARG A 212 -8.12 9.46 -28.11
CA ARG A 212 -7.33 10.55 -28.71
C ARG A 212 -7.19 11.77 -27.79
N GLN A 213 -8.15 12.00 -26.90
CA GLN A 213 -8.12 13.09 -25.94
C GLN A 213 -7.21 12.82 -24.72
N LEU A 214 -6.69 11.61 -24.56
CA LEU A 214 -5.77 11.26 -23.48
C LEU A 214 -4.48 12.10 -23.54
N LYS A 215 -3.93 12.44 -22.37
CA LYS A 215 -2.78 13.35 -22.28
C LYS A 215 -1.51 12.70 -22.81
N SER A 216 -1.30 11.41 -22.52
CA SER A 216 -0.16 10.63 -23.01
C SER A 216 -0.12 10.44 -24.53
N PHE A 217 -1.25 10.62 -25.23
CA PHE A 217 -1.29 10.54 -26.69
C PHE A 217 -0.59 11.74 -27.34
N ARG A 218 -0.58 12.92 -26.70
CA ARG A 218 0.02 14.13 -27.29
C ARG A 218 1.54 14.02 -27.48
N PRO A 219 2.35 13.60 -26.47
CA PRO A 219 3.78 13.37 -26.67
C PRO A 219 4.08 12.28 -27.71
N TYR A 220 3.20 11.29 -27.87
CA TYR A 220 3.33 10.29 -28.92
C TYR A 220 3.16 10.93 -30.31
N LEU A 221 2.11 11.73 -30.50
CA LEU A 221 1.88 12.47 -31.74
C LEU A 221 3.02 13.43 -32.07
N GLU A 222 3.61 14.10 -31.09
CA GLU A 222 4.72 15.04 -31.31
C GLU A 222 5.94 14.37 -31.96
N LYS A 223 6.22 13.11 -31.60
CA LYS A 223 7.35 12.32 -32.11
C LYS A 223 7.15 11.77 -33.52
N GLN A 224 5.93 11.74 -34.02
CA GLN A 224 5.57 11.13 -35.30
C GLN A 224 5.71 12.10 -36.48
N ASP A 225 5.80 11.57 -37.70
CA ASP A 225 5.83 12.36 -38.93
C ASP A 225 4.48 13.03 -39.24
N CYS A 226 4.49 14.14 -39.99
CA CYS A 226 3.26 14.86 -40.33
C CYS A 226 2.23 13.99 -41.07
N ARG A 227 2.68 13.04 -41.92
CA ARG A 227 1.80 12.12 -42.66
C ARG A 227 1.12 11.12 -41.73
N THR A 228 1.85 10.54 -40.78
CA THR A 228 1.29 9.58 -39.83
C THR A 228 0.37 10.27 -38.82
N LYS A 229 0.61 11.55 -38.47
CA LYS A 229 -0.33 12.34 -37.68
C LYS A 229 -1.69 12.46 -38.35
N ILE A 230 -1.72 12.81 -39.65
CA ILE A 230 -2.97 12.93 -40.41
C ILE A 230 -3.72 11.60 -40.40
N SER A 231 -3.03 10.49 -40.71
CA SER A 231 -3.64 9.16 -40.71
C SER A 231 -4.16 8.71 -39.34
N LEU A 232 -3.55 9.12 -38.22
CA LEU A 232 -4.04 8.79 -36.87
C LEU A 232 -5.36 9.49 -36.51
N PHE A 233 -5.65 10.64 -37.14
CA PHE A 233 -6.90 11.39 -36.92
C PHE A 233 -7.97 11.10 -37.96
N GLU A 234 -7.60 10.84 -39.22
CA GLU A 234 -8.55 10.62 -40.31
C GLU A 234 -8.98 9.15 -40.49
N ASP A 235 -8.08 8.19 -40.19
CA ASP A 235 -8.34 6.76 -40.37
C ASP A 235 -8.43 6.03 -39.03
N ASP A 236 -9.66 5.67 -38.65
CA ASP A 236 -9.96 4.92 -37.43
C ASP A 236 -9.33 3.52 -37.43
N GLN A 237 -9.16 2.88 -38.58
CA GLN A 237 -8.59 1.54 -38.66
C GLN A 237 -7.07 1.58 -38.50
N TYR A 238 -6.42 2.57 -39.10
CA TYR A 238 -5.01 2.85 -38.84
C TYR A 238 -4.75 3.19 -37.36
N PHE A 239 -5.65 3.96 -36.74
CA PHE A 239 -5.56 4.27 -35.32
C PHE A 239 -5.72 3.03 -34.43
N ARG A 240 -6.63 2.10 -34.76
CA ARG A 240 -6.79 0.82 -34.03
C ARG A 240 -5.53 -0.04 -34.08
N ASP A 241 -4.89 -0.14 -35.25
CA ASP A 241 -3.64 -0.89 -35.41
C ASP A 241 -2.48 -0.26 -34.62
N ALA A 242 -2.41 1.08 -34.62
CA ALA A 242 -1.43 1.81 -33.82
C ALA A 242 -1.67 1.62 -32.32
N LEU A 243 -2.94 1.71 -31.89
CA LEU A 243 -3.35 1.49 -30.51
C LEU A 243 -2.99 0.09 -30.03
N TYR A 244 -3.25 -0.95 -30.84
CA TYR A 244 -2.89 -2.33 -30.52
C TYR A 244 -1.37 -2.49 -30.31
N LYS A 245 -0.56 -1.94 -31.23
CA LYS A 245 0.91 -1.99 -31.13
C LYS A 245 1.42 -1.29 -29.86
N GLU A 246 0.90 -0.11 -29.55
CA GLU A 246 1.33 0.66 -28.38
C GLU A 246 0.86 0.01 -27.06
N LEU A 247 -0.33 -0.58 -27.00
CA LEU A 247 -0.80 -1.32 -25.83
C LEU A 247 -0.03 -2.63 -25.61
N MET A 248 0.37 -3.33 -26.68
CA MET A 248 1.26 -4.49 -26.55
C MET A 248 2.64 -4.09 -25.99
N LYS A 249 3.21 -2.98 -26.46
CA LYS A 249 4.43 -2.41 -25.89
C LYS A 249 4.25 -2.03 -24.41
N LEU A 250 3.10 -1.45 -24.05
CA LEU A 250 2.77 -1.11 -22.67
C LEU A 250 2.73 -2.37 -21.78
N HIS A 251 2.12 -3.47 -22.24
CA HIS A 251 2.14 -4.73 -21.52
C HIS A 251 3.55 -5.32 -21.37
N ASP A 252 4.41 -5.21 -22.39
CA ASP A 252 5.81 -5.65 -22.33
C ASP A 252 6.64 -4.80 -21.38
N TYR A 253 6.40 -3.49 -21.37
CA TYR A 253 6.94 -2.57 -20.39
C TYR A 253 6.49 -2.96 -18.97
N LEU A 254 5.20 -3.19 -18.72
CA LEU A 254 4.68 -3.57 -17.41
C LEU A 254 5.33 -4.85 -16.88
N TYR A 255 5.46 -5.87 -17.74
CA TYR A 255 6.14 -7.11 -17.41
C TYR A 255 7.58 -6.87 -16.97
N SER A 256 8.35 -6.11 -17.76
CA SER A 256 9.73 -5.74 -17.44
C SER A 256 9.83 -4.87 -16.19
N PHE A 257 8.90 -3.92 -16.00
CA PHE A 257 8.88 -2.99 -14.88
C PHE A 257 8.73 -3.74 -13.56
N TYR A 258 7.71 -4.59 -13.42
CA TYR A 258 7.52 -5.39 -12.20
C TYR A 258 8.67 -6.38 -11.95
N LEU A 259 9.22 -6.98 -13.01
CA LEU A 259 10.41 -7.82 -12.87
C LEU A 259 11.59 -7.02 -12.32
N CYS A 260 11.87 -5.84 -12.89
CA CYS A 260 12.95 -4.98 -12.44
C CYS A 260 12.72 -4.46 -11.01
N VAL A 261 11.49 -4.14 -10.62
CA VAL A 261 11.16 -3.72 -9.24
C VAL A 261 11.50 -4.84 -8.25
N LYS A 262 11.12 -6.07 -8.56
CA LYS A 262 11.41 -7.25 -7.72
C LYS A 262 12.90 -7.58 -7.67
N LEU A 263 13.60 -7.48 -8.81
CA LEU A 263 15.05 -7.63 -8.88
C LEU A 263 15.76 -6.57 -8.04
N LEU A 264 15.36 -5.30 -8.18
CA LEU A 264 15.92 -4.19 -7.42
C LEU A 264 15.69 -4.37 -5.92
N SER A 265 14.48 -4.75 -5.51
CA SER A 265 14.19 -5.03 -4.09
C SER A 265 15.02 -6.19 -3.55
N THR A 266 15.34 -7.21 -4.36
CA THR A 266 16.20 -8.34 -3.96
C THR A 266 17.65 -7.89 -3.80
N LEU A 267 18.15 -7.02 -4.69
CA LEU A 267 19.51 -6.49 -4.63
C LEU A 267 19.71 -5.52 -3.46
N ILE A 268 18.68 -4.74 -3.11
CA ILE A 268 18.77 -3.68 -2.10
C ILE A 268 18.51 -4.17 -0.68
N LYS A 269 17.80 -5.29 -0.50
CA LYS A 269 17.37 -5.80 0.82
C LYS A 269 18.51 -5.91 1.84
N ASP A 270 19.71 -6.25 1.38
CA ASP A 270 20.89 -6.50 2.22
C ASP A 270 21.84 -5.29 2.32
N ILE A 271 21.50 -4.16 1.68
CA ILE A 271 22.32 -2.94 1.68
C ILE A 271 22.06 -2.13 2.97
N PRO A 272 23.11 -1.62 3.64
CA PRO A 272 22.95 -0.74 4.80
C PRO A 272 22.23 0.58 4.45
N ASN A 273 21.65 1.25 5.45
CA ASN A 273 20.91 2.52 5.34
C ASN A 273 19.54 2.51 4.63
N ASN A 274 19.17 1.45 3.90
CA ASN A 274 17.82 1.25 3.31
C ASN A 274 17.26 2.46 2.55
N LEU A 275 18.10 3.16 1.78
CA LEU A 275 17.77 4.45 1.16
C LEU A 275 16.58 4.37 0.20
N LEU A 276 16.39 3.25 -0.49
CA LEU A 276 15.29 2.99 -1.41
C LEU A 276 14.12 2.20 -0.79
N GLY A 277 14.27 1.73 0.45
CA GLY A 277 13.28 0.92 1.16
C GLY A 277 13.68 -0.55 1.30
N LYS A 278 13.08 -1.25 2.26
CA LYS A 278 13.31 -2.68 2.55
C LYS A 278 12.33 -3.60 1.84
N THR A 279 11.16 -3.07 1.52
CA THR A 279 10.02 -3.85 1.02
C THR A 279 9.74 -3.51 -0.43
N VAL A 280 9.25 -4.49 -1.19
CA VAL A 280 8.90 -4.31 -2.61
C VAL A 280 7.94 -3.13 -2.81
N ARG A 281 7.03 -2.90 -1.85
CA ARG A 281 6.09 -1.77 -1.87
C ARG A 281 6.79 -0.40 -1.86
N GLU A 282 7.82 -0.21 -1.04
CA GLU A 282 8.54 1.07 -0.90
C GLU A 282 9.36 1.36 -2.16
N VAL A 283 10.00 0.31 -2.67
CA VAL A 283 10.72 0.36 -3.95
C VAL A 283 9.74 0.74 -5.06
N TYR A 284 8.62 0.05 -5.18
CA TYR A 284 7.57 0.34 -6.17
C TYR A 284 7.09 1.79 -6.12
N THR A 285 6.75 2.31 -4.94
CA THR A 285 6.28 3.70 -4.79
C THR A 285 7.27 4.70 -5.37
N LYS A 286 8.57 4.52 -5.10
CA LYS A 286 9.65 5.36 -5.64
C LYS A 286 9.81 5.17 -7.14
N CYS A 287 9.83 3.92 -7.62
CA CYS A 287 9.93 3.57 -9.04
C CYS A 287 8.80 4.18 -9.88
N ALA A 288 7.59 4.20 -9.33
CA ALA A 288 6.40 4.64 -10.04
C ALA A 288 6.23 6.16 -10.04
N THR A 289 6.93 6.89 -9.15
CA THR A 289 6.79 8.34 -9.00
C THR A 289 7.88 9.10 -9.76
N GLU A 290 9.12 8.62 -9.72
CA GLU A 290 10.28 9.30 -10.30
C GLU A 290 11.22 8.33 -11.02
N CYS A 291 12.04 8.85 -11.92
CA CYS A 291 13.08 8.08 -12.59
C CYS A 291 14.21 7.75 -11.59
N ILE A 292 14.28 6.50 -11.16
CA ILE A 292 15.18 6.08 -10.07
C ILE A 292 16.65 6.29 -10.42
N THR A 293 17.05 6.09 -11.67
CA THR A 293 18.44 6.18 -12.10
C THR A 293 19.04 7.57 -11.91
N ASP A 294 18.18 8.60 -11.91
CA ASP A 294 18.60 9.98 -11.70
C ASP A 294 18.70 10.34 -10.22
N THR A 295 18.04 9.57 -9.34
CA THR A 295 17.98 9.87 -7.90
C THR A 295 19.35 9.66 -7.23
N PRO A 296 19.71 10.53 -6.26
CA PRO A 296 20.95 10.37 -5.50
C PRO A 296 20.95 9.07 -4.68
N SER A 297 19.79 8.67 -4.17
CA SER A 297 19.61 7.45 -3.37
C SER A 297 19.97 6.18 -4.16
N PHE A 298 19.68 6.14 -5.47
CA PHE A 298 20.06 5.01 -6.32
C PHE A 298 21.56 4.96 -6.59
N LYS A 299 22.18 6.11 -6.91
CA LYS A 299 23.63 6.19 -7.12
C LYS A 299 24.39 5.78 -5.87
N GLU A 300 23.91 6.18 -4.69
CA GLU A 300 24.47 5.74 -3.41
C GLU A 300 24.28 4.23 -3.20
N CYS A 301 23.12 3.66 -3.56
CA CYS A 301 22.91 2.20 -3.51
C CYS A 301 23.87 1.44 -4.45
N MET A 302 24.09 1.94 -5.67
CA MET A 302 25.05 1.34 -6.61
C MET A 302 26.50 1.46 -6.12
N GLN A 303 26.87 2.58 -5.49
CA GLN A 303 28.15 2.72 -4.80
C GLN A 303 28.27 1.73 -3.63
N LEU A 304 27.23 1.54 -2.83
CA LEU A 304 27.24 0.57 -1.72
C LEU A 304 27.32 -0.88 -2.22
N LEU A 305 26.72 -1.20 -3.38
CA LEU A 305 26.93 -2.47 -4.07
C LEU A 305 28.38 -2.65 -4.53
N SER A 306 29.05 -1.56 -4.93
CA SER A 306 30.48 -1.57 -5.26
C SER A 306 31.39 -1.87 -4.07
N PHE A 307 30.90 -1.81 -2.84
CA PHE A 307 31.69 -2.14 -1.64
C PHE A 307 31.40 -3.56 -1.10
N GLN A 308 30.49 -4.31 -1.72
CA GLN A 308 30.15 -5.66 -1.26
C GLN A 308 31.27 -6.68 -1.56
N SER A 309 31.33 -7.71 -0.72
CA SER A 309 32.25 -8.85 -0.89
C SER A 309 31.77 -9.81 -1.97
N GLN A 310 32.70 -10.60 -2.54
CA GLN A 310 32.41 -11.58 -3.59
C GLN A 310 31.31 -12.56 -3.20
N ILE A 311 31.36 -13.11 -1.98
CA ILE A 311 30.36 -14.05 -1.45
C ILE A 311 28.96 -13.42 -1.45
N LYS A 312 28.82 -12.20 -0.94
CA LYS A 312 27.53 -11.51 -0.88
C LYS A 312 26.98 -11.16 -2.27
N ILE A 313 27.85 -10.76 -3.20
CA ILE A 313 27.42 -10.48 -4.59
C ILE A 313 26.95 -11.77 -5.27
N VAL A 314 27.65 -12.90 -5.07
CA VAL A 314 27.22 -14.20 -5.61
C VAL A 314 25.88 -14.63 -5.00
N ASP A 315 25.68 -14.47 -3.69
CA ASP A 315 24.41 -14.79 -3.01
C ASP A 315 23.25 -13.94 -3.54
N THR A 316 23.46 -12.63 -3.69
CA THR A 316 22.45 -11.70 -4.24
C THR A 316 22.12 -12.00 -5.70
N ILE A 317 23.11 -12.31 -6.55
CA ILE A 317 22.86 -12.74 -7.94
C ILE A 317 22.12 -14.08 -7.97
N THR A 318 22.46 -15.02 -7.09
CA THR A 318 21.78 -16.31 -6.97
C THR A 318 20.31 -16.12 -6.55
N GLY A 319 20.04 -15.22 -5.60
CA GLY A 319 18.69 -14.81 -5.21
C GLY A 319 17.90 -14.20 -6.36
N ALA A 320 18.52 -13.26 -7.09
CA ALA A 320 17.94 -12.63 -8.28
C ALA A 320 17.62 -13.65 -9.38
N LEU A 321 18.50 -14.63 -9.62
CA LEU A 321 18.30 -15.71 -10.58
C LEU A 321 17.16 -16.66 -10.18
N LYS A 322 17.03 -16.99 -8.88
CA LYS A 322 15.88 -17.78 -8.38
C LYS A 322 14.57 -17.07 -8.64
N LEU A 323 14.50 -15.77 -8.35
CA LEU A 323 13.33 -14.93 -8.63
C LEU A 323 13.00 -14.92 -10.12
N LEU A 324 14.01 -14.68 -10.97
CA LEU A 324 13.81 -14.60 -12.41
C LEU A 324 13.39 -15.95 -13.03
N ASN A 325 13.93 -17.07 -12.53
CA ASN A 325 13.51 -18.41 -12.94
C ASN A 325 12.06 -18.71 -12.51
N SER A 326 11.64 -18.30 -11.30
CA SER A 326 10.26 -18.47 -10.86
C SER A 326 9.27 -17.65 -11.69
N HIS A 327 9.64 -16.42 -12.05
CA HIS A 327 8.84 -15.56 -12.91
C HIS A 327 8.70 -16.12 -14.33
N LEU A 328 9.79 -16.66 -14.90
CA LEU A 328 9.76 -17.30 -16.22
C LEU A 328 9.02 -18.65 -16.23
N GLN A 329 9.02 -19.40 -15.12
CA GLN A 329 8.28 -20.67 -15.00
C GLN A 329 6.77 -20.48 -14.82
N SER A 330 6.33 -19.38 -14.19
CA SER A 330 4.90 -19.09 -13.95
C SER A 330 4.05 -18.88 -15.22
N VAL A 331 4.69 -18.81 -16.40
CA VAL A 331 4.03 -18.48 -17.68
C VAL A 331 3.96 -19.67 -18.66
N SER A 332 4.10 -20.93 -18.21
CA SER A 332 3.74 -22.08 -19.08
C SER A 332 3.30 -23.34 -18.34
N PRO A 333 2.13 -23.89 -18.74
CA PRO A 333 2.07 -25.31 -19.09
C PRO A 333 1.44 -25.45 -20.48
N ILE A 334 2.20 -25.16 -21.54
CA ILE A 334 1.80 -25.57 -22.89
C ILE A 334 2.84 -26.56 -23.38
N LYS A 335 2.37 -27.81 -23.54
CA LYS A 335 3.11 -28.94 -24.11
C LYS A 335 3.74 -28.52 -25.45
N PRO A 336 4.99 -28.92 -25.75
CA PRO A 336 5.52 -28.80 -27.11
C PRO A 336 4.81 -29.84 -28.00
N LEU A 337 3.78 -29.41 -28.72
CA LEU A 337 3.28 -30.18 -29.86
C LEU A 337 4.26 -30.01 -31.01
N GLN A 338 4.66 -31.15 -31.55
CA GLN A 338 5.64 -31.38 -32.59
C GLN A 338 5.63 -30.31 -33.70
N ALA A 339 6.77 -29.66 -33.92
CA ALA A 339 7.06 -28.95 -35.16
C ALA A 339 8.11 -29.75 -35.96
N THR A 340 7.64 -30.29 -37.09
CA THR A 340 8.44 -30.92 -38.14
C THR A 340 9.54 -29.99 -38.68
N PRO A 341 10.71 -30.51 -39.10
CA PRO A 341 11.82 -29.69 -39.56
C PRO A 341 11.57 -29.19 -41.00
N LYS A 342 11.56 -27.87 -41.21
CA LYS A 342 11.74 -27.27 -42.55
C LYS A 342 13.02 -26.45 -42.59
N LYS A 343 13.79 -26.75 -43.63
CA LYS A 343 15.13 -26.24 -43.98
C LYS A 343 15.18 -24.73 -44.13
N ASN A 344 16.34 -24.19 -43.74
CA ASN A 344 16.98 -22.94 -44.13
C ASN A 344 16.38 -22.20 -45.33
N ASN A 345 16.12 -20.91 -45.15
CA ASN A 345 16.62 -19.92 -46.09
C ASN A 345 16.95 -18.60 -45.38
N ASN A 346 18.23 -18.23 -45.46
CA ASN A 346 18.78 -16.99 -44.95
C ASN A 346 18.35 -15.83 -45.87
N ASN A 347 17.67 -14.80 -45.34
CA ASN A 347 17.80 -13.37 -45.72
C ASN A 347 16.66 -12.45 -45.22
N THR A 348 16.16 -12.61 -43.99
CA THR A 348 15.25 -11.62 -43.38
C THR A 348 15.60 -11.28 -41.93
N ASP A 349 16.87 -11.42 -41.52
CA ASP A 349 17.33 -11.13 -40.15
C ASP A 349 18.04 -9.77 -39.99
N LYS A 350 17.69 -8.77 -40.81
CA LYS A 350 18.27 -7.41 -40.71
C LYS A 350 17.29 -6.28 -40.42
N VAL A 351 16.06 -6.56 -39.99
CA VAL A 351 15.04 -5.50 -39.75
C VAL A 351 14.49 -5.45 -38.30
N PHE A 352 14.84 -6.37 -37.40
CA PHE A 352 14.41 -6.28 -35.99
C PHE A 352 15.60 -6.23 -35.02
N ALA A 353 16.33 -5.11 -35.07
CA ALA A 353 17.43 -4.80 -34.15
C ALA A 353 17.02 -3.78 -33.07
N HIS A 354 15.82 -3.94 -32.48
CA HIS A 354 15.41 -3.23 -31.27
C HIS A 354 14.92 -4.26 -30.23
N ARG A 355 15.80 -4.62 -29.28
CA ARG A 355 15.46 -5.47 -28.13
C ARG A 355 14.67 -4.63 -27.12
N GLU A 356 13.36 -4.58 -27.28
CA GLU A 356 12.60 -3.41 -26.80
C GLU A 356 12.02 -3.47 -25.39
N LEU A 357 11.69 -4.64 -24.80
CA LEU A 357 11.31 -4.95 -23.39
C LEU A 357 10.51 -6.30 -23.43
N GLY A 358 9.96 -6.80 -22.31
CA GLY A 358 9.15 -8.03 -22.27
C GLY A 358 9.92 -9.33 -21.95
N GLU A 359 9.41 -10.48 -22.41
CA GLU A 359 9.98 -11.80 -22.08
C GLU A 359 11.40 -12.00 -22.66
N SER A 360 11.68 -11.42 -23.83
CA SER A 360 13.00 -11.44 -24.46
C SER A 360 14.04 -10.67 -23.63
N PHE A 361 13.63 -9.56 -23.01
CA PHE A 361 14.43 -8.80 -22.06
C PHE A 361 14.73 -9.63 -20.81
N ALA A 362 13.72 -10.27 -20.21
CA ALA A 362 13.93 -11.15 -19.05
C ALA A 362 14.87 -12.33 -19.35
N LYS A 363 14.74 -12.97 -20.53
CA LYS A 363 15.67 -14.02 -21.00
C LYS A 363 17.09 -13.49 -21.17
N THR A 364 17.25 -12.28 -21.70
CA THR A 364 18.56 -11.63 -21.84
C THR A 364 19.16 -11.36 -20.46
N VAL A 365 18.41 -10.74 -19.55
CA VAL A 365 18.86 -10.48 -18.16
C VAL A 365 19.30 -11.78 -17.47
N ARG A 366 18.56 -12.88 -17.65
CA ARG A 366 18.96 -14.21 -17.13
C ARG A 366 20.34 -14.64 -17.61
N VAL A 367 20.59 -14.55 -18.92
CA VAL A 367 21.84 -15.01 -19.53
C VAL A 367 23.00 -14.14 -19.04
N HIS A 368 22.80 -12.83 -18.98
CA HIS A 368 23.81 -11.89 -18.49
C HIS A 368 24.10 -12.15 -16.99
N LEU A 369 23.08 -12.31 -16.15
CA LEU A 369 23.26 -12.65 -14.73
C LEU A 369 23.98 -13.98 -14.51
N MET A 370 23.64 -15.03 -15.29
CA MET A 370 24.36 -16.31 -15.25
C MET A 370 25.82 -16.18 -15.70
N THR A 371 26.09 -15.31 -16.67
CA THR A 371 27.45 -15.05 -17.16
C THR A 371 28.27 -14.33 -16.09
N PHE A 372 27.71 -13.30 -15.47
CA PHE A 372 28.36 -12.59 -14.36
C PHE A 372 28.55 -13.49 -13.14
N LEU A 373 27.60 -14.35 -12.80
CA LEU A 373 27.74 -15.32 -11.71
C LEU A 373 28.95 -16.24 -11.95
N ARG A 374 29.07 -16.82 -13.15
CA ARG A 374 30.23 -17.67 -13.50
C ARG A 374 31.55 -16.89 -13.49
N GLN A 375 31.54 -15.64 -13.95
CA GLN A 375 32.73 -14.80 -13.93
C GLN A 375 33.14 -14.44 -12.49
N LEU A 376 32.17 -14.19 -11.61
CA LEU A 376 32.41 -13.84 -10.21
C LEU A 376 32.80 -15.05 -9.36
N GLU A 377 32.29 -16.24 -9.66
CA GLU A 377 32.73 -17.49 -8.99
C GLU A 377 34.16 -17.87 -9.35
N ASN A 378 34.58 -17.57 -10.60
CA ASN A 378 35.92 -17.88 -11.11
C ASN A 378 36.92 -16.71 -10.97
N ALA A 379 36.50 -15.58 -10.40
CA ALA A 379 37.36 -14.40 -10.26
C ALA A 379 38.40 -14.59 -9.15
N ASN A 380 39.67 -14.37 -9.47
CA ASN A 380 40.74 -14.36 -8.48
C ASN A 380 40.68 -13.08 -7.64
N THR A 381 40.58 -13.22 -6.32
CA THR A 381 40.61 -12.10 -5.37
C THR A 381 42.03 -11.54 -5.16
N GLU A 382 43.07 -12.28 -5.57
CA GLU A 382 44.48 -12.00 -5.23
C GLU A 382 45.36 -11.48 -6.39
N ALA A 383 44.88 -11.45 -7.65
CA ALA A 383 45.76 -11.18 -8.78
C ALA A 383 45.80 -9.69 -9.17
N SER A 384 46.81 -8.98 -8.67
CA SER A 384 47.42 -7.85 -9.39
C SER A 384 47.84 -8.32 -10.78
N ILE A 385 47.23 -7.74 -11.83
CA ILE A 385 47.67 -7.97 -13.21
C ILE A 385 49.01 -7.25 -13.37
N SER A 386 50.11 -8.00 -13.28
CA SER A 386 51.42 -7.53 -13.71
C SER A 386 51.43 -7.52 -15.25
N THR A 387 51.24 -6.34 -15.86
CA THR A 387 51.71 -6.13 -17.23
C THR A 387 53.23 -6.13 -17.19
N ALA A 388 53.83 -7.27 -17.51
CA ALA A 388 55.26 -7.37 -17.77
C ALA A 388 55.59 -6.52 -19.01
N MET A 389 56.24 -5.38 -18.78
CA MET A 389 57.28 -4.82 -19.64
C MET A 389 58.16 -3.91 -18.77
N ASP A 390 59.05 -4.53 -17.99
CA ASP A 390 60.28 -3.88 -17.55
C ASP A 390 61.42 -4.49 -18.36
N THR A 391 61.89 -3.74 -19.36
CA THR A 391 63.28 -3.84 -19.82
C THR A 391 64.14 -3.09 -18.81
N ASP A 392 65.11 -3.83 -18.26
CA ASP A 392 66.30 -3.40 -17.54
C ASP A 392 66.57 -1.89 -17.43
N THR A 393 66.82 -1.42 -16.21
CA THR A 393 68.10 -0.75 -15.89
C THR A 393 68.34 -0.70 -14.38
N ASN A 394 69.58 -1.04 -14.02
CA ASN A 394 70.22 -0.93 -12.71
C ASN A 394 69.79 0.27 -11.85
N ASP A 395 69.64 0.05 -10.54
CA ASP A 395 70.51 0.77 -9.60
C ASP A 395 70.60 0.15 -8.21
N ASN A 396 71.81 0.29 -7.66
CA ASN A 396 72.36 -0.38 -6.49
C ASN A 396 71.67 -0.06 -5.16
N VAL A 397 71.76 -1.03 -4.26
CA VAL A 397 71.37 -0.97 -2.84
C VAL A 397 72.34 -0.06 -2.07
N GLU A 398 71.85 1.07 -1.55
CA GLU A 398 72.42 1.73 -0.38
C GLU A 398 71.36 1.85 0.74
N ASN A 399 71.60 1.08 1.80
CA ASN A 399 70.85 1.11 3.06
C ASN A 399 71.25 2.34 3.88
N VAL A 400 70.35 3.33 4.01
CA VAL A 400 70.44 4.42 5.01
C VAL A 400 69.05 4.66 5.63
N PRO A 401 68.91 4.79 6.97
CA PRO A 401 67.62 4.95 7.63
C PRO A 401 67.11 6.41 7.48
N GLY A 402 66.51 6.70 6.33
CA GLY A 402 66.16 8.05 5.91
C GLY A 402 64.71 8.47 6.18
N SER A 403 64.51 9.28 7.22
CA SER A 403 63.42 10.22 7.54
C SER A 403 61.95 9.80 7.33
N ARG A 404 61.16 9.94 8.41
CA ARG A 404 59.68 9.78 8.45
C ARG A 404 58.94 10.57 7.36
N TYR A 405 59.57 11.65 6.87
CA TYR A 405 59.06 12.47 5.76
C TYR A 405 59.16 11.78 4.41
N LYS A 406 60.28 11.10 4.09
CA LYS A 406 60.43 10.32 2.85
C LYS A 406 59.49 9.12 2.82
N LEU A 407 59.22 8.50 3.98
CA LEU A 407 58.22 7.44 4.11
C LEU A 407 56.79 7.97 3.90
N LYS A 408 56.46 9.13 4.48
CA LYS A 408 55.16 9.81 4.27
C LYS A 408 54.96 10.18 2.81
N GLU A 409 56.00 10.66 2.13
CA GLU A 409 55.95 11.02 0.71
C GLU A 409 55.86 9.79 -0.19
N LYS A 410 56.53 8.68 0.15
CA LYS A 410 56.36 7.37 -0.50
C LYS A 410 54.96 6.81 -0.30
N LEU A 411 54.37 6.94 0.89
CA LEU A 411 52.99 6.51 1.17
C LEU A 411 51.97 7.36 0.41
N LEU A 412 52.18 8.69 0.33
CA LEU A 412 51.37 9.62 -0.48
C LEU A 412 51.49 9.36 -1.98
N LYS A 413 52.67 8.96 -2.46
CA LYS A 413 52.87 8.54 -3.86
C LYS A 413 52.23 7.17 -4.11
N ALA A 414 52.29 6.24 -3.17
CA ALA A 414 51.60 4.94 -3.24
C ALA A 414 50.06 5.06 -3.14
N THR A 415 49.52 6.13 -2.55
CA THR A 415 48.08 6.43 -2.62
C THR A 415 47.66 7.07 -3.95
N ARG A 416 48.62 7.56 -4.75
CA ARG A 416 48.42 8.18 -6.07
C ARG A 416 48.68 7.23 -7.24
N VAL A 417 49.26 6.06 -7.01
CA VAL A 417 49.28 4.99 -8.02
C VAL A 417 47.84 4.49 -8.14
N GLU A 418 47.29 4.55 -9.35
CA GLU A 418 45.98 3.98 -9.66
C GLU A 418 45.90 2.59 -9.04
N LYS A 419 44.96 2.37 -8.12
CA LYS A 419 44.73 1.04 -7.54
C LYS A 419 44.59 0.07 -8.71
N ILE A 420 45.55 -0.85 -8.84
CA ILE A 420 45.47 -1.97 -9.78
C ILE A 420 44.20 -2.71 -9.38
N GLN A 421 43.14 -2.54 -10.18
CA GLN A 421 41.85 -3.15 -9.88
C GLN A 421 42.04 -4.66 -9.97
N SER A 422 41.70 -5.37 -8.90
CA SER A 422 41.62 -6.84 -8.94
C SER A 422 40.66 -7.28 -10.05
N GLU A 423 40.84 -8.49 -10.60
CA GLU A 423 39.91 -9.05 -11.59
C GLU A 423 38.46 -9.00 -11.09
N PHE A 424 38.26 -9.29 -9.80
CA PHE A 424 36.99 -9.15 -9.11
C PHE A 424 36.42 -7.72 -9.14
N GLU A 425 37.25 -6.70 -8.87
CA GLU A 425 36.82 -5.30 -8.89
C GLU A 425 36.42 -4.85 -10.29
N MET A 426 37.14 -5.28 -11.33
CA MET A 426 36.77 -5.01 -12.73
C MET A 426 35.44 -5.67 -13.12
N ILE A 427 35.23 -6.93 -12.74
CA ILE A 427 33.98 -7.65 -13.01
C ILE A 427 32.81 -7.01 -12.25
N ARG A 428 33.03 -6.60 -11.00
CA ARG A 428 32.03 -5.88 -10.18
C ARG A 428 31.65 -4.53 -10.79
N CYS A 429 32.61 -3.75 -11.26
CA CYS A 429 32.34 -2.48 -11.97
C CYS A 429 31.50 -2.72 -13.23
N ARG A 430 31.86 -3.71 -14.06
CA ARG A 430 31.08 -4.08 -15.26
C ARG A 430 29.67 -4.54 -14.91
N PHE A 431 29.53 -5.31 -13.83
CA PHE A 431 28.23 -5.77 -13.35
C PHE A 431 27.34 -4.59 -12.90
N ILE A 432 27.90 -3.62 -12.17
CA ILE A 432 27.15 -2.43 -11.73
C ILE A 432 26.74 -1.58 -12.92
N SER A 433 27.65 -1.30 -13.87
CA SER A 433 27.30 -0.55 -15.08
C SER A 433 26.22 -1.26 -15.90
N TYR A 434 26.26 -2.60 -15.97
CA TYR A 434 25.20 -3.38 -16.59
C TYR A 434 23.86 -3.24 -15.84
N LEU A 435 23.87 -3.29 -14.50
CA LEU A 435 22.67 -3.08 -13.70
C LEU A 435 22.08 -1.68 -13.90
N GLU A 436 22.91 -0.64 -13.93
CA GLU A 436 22.49 0.73 -14.18
C GLU A 436 21.82 0.86 -15.56
N GLU A 437 22.42 0.30 -16.62
CA GLU A 437 21.83 0.31 -17.97
C GLU A 437 20.52 -0.50 -18.03
N MET A 438 20.49 -1.67 -17.38
CA MET A 438 19.32 -2.53 -17.31
C MET A 438 18.16 -1.85 -16.58
N PHE A 439 18.42 -1.23 -15.44
CA PHE A 439 17.42 -0.51 -14.66
C PHE A 439 17.00 0.80 -15.33
N ALA A 440 17.90 1.50 -16.02
CA ALA A 440 17.54 2.66 -16.84
C ALA A 440 16.53 2.28 -17.93
N LYS A 441 16.66 1.10 -18.54
CA LYS A 441 15.70 0.63 -19.56
C LYS A 441 14.39 0.13 -18.95
N GLY A 442 14.45 -0.62 -17.83
CA GLY A 442 13.28 -1.31 -17.27
C GLY A 442 12.49 -0.53 -16.21
N LEU A 443 13.08 0.44 -15.52
CA LEU A 443 12.47 1.20 -14.42
C LEU A 443 12.13 2.64 -14.81
N GLN A 444 11.77 2.87 -16.07
CA GLN A 444 11.16 4.13 -16.48
C GLN A 444 9.82 4.31 -15.75
N PRO A 445 9.46 5.53 -15.29
CA PRO A 445 8.22 5.73 -14.57
C PRO A 445 6.99 5.57 -15.49
N PRO A 446 5.87 5.00 -15.01
CA PRO A 446 4.72 4.68 -15.87
C PRO A 446 4.13 5.84 -16.66
N HIS A 447 4.21 7.07 -16.13
CA HIS A 447 3.70 8.28 -16.78
C HIS A 447 4.47 8.66 -18.07
N THR A 448 5.59 7.99 -18.37
CA THR A 448 6.37 8.22 -19.60
C THR A 448 5.88 7.38 -20.77
N GLN A 449 5.06 6.36 -20.49
CA GLN A 449 4.56 5.43 -21.49
C GLN A 449 3.30 5.98 -22.17
N THR A 450 3.08 5.57 -23.42
CA THR A 450 1.90 5.93 -24.19
C THR A 450 0.68 5.21 -23.63
N PHE A 451 -0.46 5.91 -23.56
CA PHE A 451 -1.74 5.38 -23.06
C PHE A 451 -1.72 4.79 -21.64
N HIS A 452 -0.74 5.19 -20.81
CA HIS A 452 -0.58 4.66 -19.46
C HIS A 452 -1.82 4.87 -18.58
N GLU A 453 -2.62 5.91 -18.83
CA GLU A 453 -3.85 6.22 -18.09
C GLU A 453 -4.93 5.14 -18.23
N ILE A 454 -4.86 4.27 -19.25
CA ILE A 454 -5.82 3.17 -19.43
C ILE A 454 -5.62 2.11 -18.33
N MET A 455 -4.37 1.82 -18.00
CA MET A 455 -3.99 0.78 -17.01
C MET A 455 -3.76 1.35 -15.61
N PHE A 456 -3.28 2.60 -15.51
CA PHE A 456 -2.91 3.23 -14.24
C PHE A 456 -3.97 4.22 -13.74
N PHE A 457 -4.40 4.00 -12.49
CA PHE A 457 -5.25 4.95 -11.76
C PHE A 457 -4.44 6.09 -11.13
N SER A 458 -4.84 7.34 -11.39
CA SER A 458 -4.09 8.55 -10.99
C SER A 458 -4.88 9.60 -10.20
N ASP A 459 -6.20 9.47 -10.03
CA ASP A 459 -7.00 10.49 -9.32
C ASP A 459 -6.91 10.37 -7.79
N ILE A 460 -5.81 10.90 -7.25
CA ILE A 460 -5.53 10.87 -5.81
C ILE A 460 -6.45 11.83 -5.03
N SER A 461 -6.86 12.93 -5.64
CA SER A 461 -7.60 13.99 -4.94
C SER A 461 -9.00 13.53 -4.57
N ASN A 462 -9.69 12.86 -5.49
CA ASN A 462 -11.00 12.29 -5.20
C ASN A 462 -10.88 11.12 -4.22
N VAL A 463 -9.92 10.22 -4.41
CA VAL A 463 -9.70 9.09 -3.49
C VAL A 463 -9.41 9.55 -2.07
N LYS A 464 -8.53 10.53 -1.88
CA LYS A 464 -8.22 11.07 -0.55
C LYS A 464 -9.45 11.64 0.16
N LYS A 465 -10.31 12.36 -0.56
CA LYS A 465 -11.53 12.95 -0.01
C LYS A 465 -12.53 11.88 0.45
N HIS A 466 -12.71 10.81 -0.33
CA HIS A 466 -13.70 9.77 -0.06
C HIS A 466 -13.22 8.75 0.97
N ILE A 467 -11.93 8.39 0.98
CA ILE A 467 -11.38 7.36 1.85
C ILE A 467 -11.04 7.91 3.23
N VAL A 468 -10.28 9.01 3.30
CA VAL A 468 -9.82 9.53 4.59
C VAL A 468 -10.93 10.32 5.28
N GLY A 469 -11.66 11.14 4.52
CA GLY A 469 -12.71 12.02 5.03
C GLY A 469 -12.16 13.11 5.96
N ALA A 470 -12.27 14.38 5.55
CA ALA A 470 -11.85 15.52 6.38
C ALA A 470 -13.03 16.46 6.70
N PRO A 471 -14.08 16.00 7.42
CA PRO A 471 -15.29 16.78 7.64
C PRO A 471 -15.03 18.09 8.38
N ARG A 472 -14.12 18.08 9.37
CA ARG A 472 -13.73 19.30 10.09
C ARG A 472 -13.07 20.33 9.16
N GLY A 473 -12.20 19.88 8.26
CA GLY A 473 -11.55 20.75 7.28
C GLY A 473 -12.58 21.39 6.35
N ALA A 474 -13.50 20.59 5.82
CA ALA A 474 -14.58 21.08 4.96
C ALA A 474 -15.49 22.09 5.69
N LEU A 475 -15.90 21.81 6.92
CA LEU A 475 -16.67 22.75 7.75
C LEU A 475 -15.90 24.04 8.02
N HIS A 476 -14.61 23.93 8.32
CA HIS A 476 -13.77 25.10 8.56
C HIS A 476 -13.64 25.98 7.33
N THR A 477 -13.38 25.39 6.15
CA THR A 477 -13.32 26.12 4.88
C THR A 477 -14.68 26.74 4.55
N ALA A 478 -15.78 26.00 4.71
CA ALA A 478 -17.12 26.52 4.41
C ALA A 478 -17.52 27.71 5.27
N LEU A 479 -17.18 27.69 6.57
CA LEU A 479 -17.49 28.77 7.51
C LEU A 479 -16.51 29.95 7.44
N SER A 480 -15.27 29.71 7.00
CA SER A 480 -14.24 30.76 6.89
C SER A 480 -14.25 31.48 5.53
N ASP A 481 -14.46 30.73 4.46
CA ASP A 481 -14.53 31.20 3.08
C ASP A 481 -15.71 30.54 2.34
N PRO A 482 -16.94 31.06 2.53
CA PRO A 482 -18.12 30.52 1.87
C PRO A 482 -18.10 30.71 0.34
N ALA A 483 -17.30 31.65 -0.18
CA ALA A 483 -17.17 31.85 -1.63
C ALA A 483 -16.56 30.64 -2.33
N HIS A 484 -15.76 29.82 -1.64
CA HIS A 484 -15.23 28.56 -2.16
C HIS A 484 -16.32 27.60 -2.65
N TYR A 485 -17.47 27.56 -1.94
CA TYR A 485 -18.60 26.68 -2.27
C TYR A 485 -19.72 27.39 -3.01
N LEU A 486 -20.06 28.62 -2.61
CA LEU A 486 -21.18 29.37 -3.18
C LEU A 486 -20.84 30.07 -4.50
N GLN A 487 -19.54 30.25 -4.80
CA GLN A 487 -19.03 30.90 -6.01
C GLN A 487 -19.66 32.28 -6.29
N CYS A 488 -20.08 32.99 -5.24
CA CYS A 488 -20.72 34.29 -5.35
C CYS A 488 -19.70 35.44 -5.32
N SER A 489 -20.06 36.57 -5.95
CA SER A 489 -19.22 37.78 -5.97
C SER A 489 -19.24 38.54 -4.64
N CYS A 490 -20.33 38.46 -3.89
CA CYS A 490 -20.55 39.24 -2.66
C CYS A 490 -19.80 38.72 -1.42
N CYS A 491 -19.44 37.43 -1.39
CA CYS A 491 -18.70 36.82 -0.27
C CYS A 491 -17.20 36.73 -0.53
N ARG A 492 -16.68 37.36 -1.60
CA ARG A 492 -15.26 37.34 -1.91
C ARG A 492 -14.52 38.30 -0.98
N LEU A 493 -13.81 37.73 -0.01
CA LEU A 493 -13.12 38.47 1.03
C LEU A 493 -11.67 38.82 0.60
N PRO A 494 -11.16 40.02 0.91
CA PRO A 494 -9.78 40.40 0.62
C PRO A 494 -8.75 39.66 1.49
N SER A 495 -9.14 39.24 2.70
CA SER A 495 -8.33 38.40 3.59
C SER A 495 -9.19 37.36 4.32
N PRO A 496 -8.64 36.20 4.73
CA PRO A 496 -9.41 35.16 5.42
C PRO A 496 -9.94 35.58 6.80
N GLU A 497 -9.34 36.63 7.40
CA GLU A 497 -9.77 37.21 8.67
C GLU A 497 -10.76 38.36 8.49
N SER A 498 -10.88 38.91 7.28
CA SER A 498 -11.86 39.97 7.03
C SER A 498 -13.30 39.46 7.17
N VAL A 499 -14.15 40.38 7.60
CA VAL A 499 -15.57 40.16 7.86
C VAL A 499 -16.37 41.15 7.03
N ALA A 500 -17.45 40.68 6.39
CA ALA A 500 -18.35 41.50 5.60
C ALA A 500 -19.81 41.21 5.98
N GLY A 501 -20.67 42.22 5.96
CA GLY A 501 -22.11 42.08 6.22
C GLY A 501 -22.88 41.30 5.15
N THR A 502 -22.24 41.00 4.01
CA THR A 502 -22.75 40.15 2.93
C THR A 502 -22.57 38.66 3.19
N LEU A 503 -21.82 38.27 4.22
CA LEU A 503 -21.59 36.87 4.57
C LEU A 503 -22.86 36.22 5.14
N PRO A 504 -23.03 34.89 4.96
CA PRO A 504 -24.06 34.15 5.69
C PRO A 504 -23.89 34.28 7.21
N ASP A 505 -25.00 34.37 7.95
CA ASP A 505 -25.01 34.65 9.39
C ASP A 505 -24.14 33.69 10.21
N VAL A 506 -24.15 32.41 9.86
CA VAL A 506 -23.36 31.37 10.52
C VAL A 506 -21.86 31.57 10.28
N CYS A 507 -21.47 32.00 9.08
CA CYS A 507 -20.07 32.29 8.74
C CYS A 507 -19.59 33.54 9.49
N LEU A 508 -20.44 34.57 9.57
CA LEU A 508 -20.17 35.78 10.33
C LEU A 508 -20.01 35.47 11.82
N ALA A 509 -20.98 34.76 12.42
CA ALA A 509 -20.90 34.31 13.80
C ALA A 509 -19.65 33.44 14.03
N TYR A 510 -19.31 32.57 13.08
CA TYR A 510 -18.11 31.76 13.12
C TYR A 510 -16.81 32.59 13.04
N LYS A 511 -16.74 33.68 12.29
CA LYS A 511 -15.53 34.52 12.31
C LYS A 511 -15.36 35.22 13.67
N LEU A 512 -16.42 35.83 14.17
CA LEU A 512 -16.43 36.52 15.46
C LEU A 512 -16.12 35.59 16.64
N HIS A 513 -16.62 34.34 16.64
CA HIS A 513 -16.33 33.40 17.73
C HIS A 513 -14.85 32.97 17.80
N ARG A 514 -14.09 33.08 16.69
CA ARG A 514 -12.66 32.73 16.65
C ARG A 514 -11.80 33.81 17.29
N GLU A 515 -12.20 35.07 17.14
CA GLU A 515 -11.55 36.23 17.76
C GLU A 515 -11.75 36.26 19.28
N CYS A 516 -12.87 35.69 19.76
CA CYS A 516 -13.16 35.57 21.17
C CYS A 516 -12.31 34.52 21.90
N GLY A 517 -12.20 34.67 23.22
CA GLY A 517 -11.54 33.69 24.09
C GLY A 517 -12.37 32.42 24.34
N LYS A 518 -11.94 31.60 25.30
CA LYS A 518 -12.59 30.32 25.67
C LYS A 518 -14.04 30.49 26.15
N HIS A 519 -14.33 31.59 26.83
CA HIS A 519 -15.66 31.95 27.30
C HIS A 519 -16.12 33.18 26.55
N ILE A 520 -17.25 33.07 25.86
CA ILE A 520 -17.79 34.10 25.00
C ILE A 520 -19.05 34.63 25.70
N ASN A 521 -19.08 35.93 25.98
CA ASN A 521 -20.27 36.61 26.45
C ASN A 521 -21.26 36.73 25.28
N LEU A 522 -22.49 36.24 25.45
CA LEU A 522 -23.51 36.25 24.40
C LEU A 522 -23.91 37.68 24.01
N TYR A 523 -23.91 38.60 24.96
CA TYR A 523 -24.29 39.99 24.70
C TYR A 523 -23.24 40.70 23.84
N ASP A 524 -21.95 40.62 24.22
CA ASP A 524 -20.85 41.23 23.47
C ASP A 524 -20.74 40.63 22.05
N TRP A 525 -21.03 39.34 21.92
CA TRP A 525 -21.02 38.65 20.62
C TRP A 525 -22.20 39.05 19.73
N LEU A 526 -23.42 39.18 20.30
CA LEU A 526 -24.56 39.77 19.60
C LEU A 526 -24.24 41.20 19.16
N GLN A 527 -23.51 41.94 20.00
CA GLN A 527 -23.15 43.32 19.72
C GLN A 527 -22.22 43.43 18.52
N ALA A 528 -21.15 42.65 18.51
CA ALA A 528 -20.24 42.55 17.38
C ALA A 528 -20.94 42.07 16.10
N PHE A 529 -21.87 41.10 16.22
CA PHE A 529 -22.64 40.59 15.08
C PHE A 529 -23.50 41.69 14.43
N ALA A 530 -24.26 42.44 15.23
CA ALA A 530 -25.12 43.50 14.70
C ALA A 530 -24.33 44.67 14.10
N ALA A 531 -23.17 45.01 14.68
CA ALA A 531 -22.29 46.06 14.17
C ALA A 531 -21.79 45.77 12.74
N VAL A 532 -21.56 44.49 12.41
CA VAL A 532 -21.13 44.08 11.07
C VAL A 532 -22.29 44.02 10.07
N VAL A 533 -23.46 43.56 10.50
CA VAL A 533 -24.64 43.43 9.62
C VAL A 533 -25.23 44.80 9.27
N LYS A 534 -25.23 45.75 10.21
CA LYS A 534 -25.76 47.11 10.03
C LYS A 534 -24.75 48.17 10.52
N PRO A 535 -23.75 48.54 9.70
CA PRO A 535 -22.71 49.50 10.11
C PRO A 535 -23.20 50.95 10.24
N GLY A 536 -24.42 51.28 9.76
CA GLY A 536 -24.93 52.66 9.64
C GLY A 536 -25.98 53.12 10.68
N GLU A 537 -26.47 52.25 11.58
CA GLU A 537 -27.45 52.63 12.63
C GLU A 537 -26.73 53.04 13.93
N ASN A 538 -27.34 53.79 14.87
CA ASN A 538 -26.71 54.12 16.17
C ASN A 538 -26.62 52.87 17.07
N ASP A 539 -25.55 52.74 17.87
CA ASP A 539 -25.27 51.53 18.69
C ASP A 539 -26.41 51.11 19.63
N GLU A 540 -27.19 52.05 20.16
CA GLU A 540 -28.33 51.76 21.05
C GLU A 540 -29.52 51.10 20.34
N GLN A 541 -29.65 51.29 19.01
CA GLN A 541 -30.77 50.79 18.21
C GLN A 541 -30.47 49.45 17.51
N ARG A 542 -29.20 49.07 17.34
CA ARG A 542 -28.77 47.88 16.57
C ARG A 542 -29.17 46.55 17.21
N HIS A 543 -29.14 46.43 18.54
CA HIS A 543 -29.42 45.16 19.24
C HIS A 543 -30.90 44.98 19.62
N HIS A 544 -31.70 46.04 19.54
CA HIS A 544 -33.15 46.00 19.78
C HIS A 544 -33.96 45.57 18.54
N ASP A 545 -33.32 45.41 17.38
CA ASP A 545 -33.98 44.86 16.19
C ASP A 545 -34.27 43.35 16.40
N PRO A 546 -35.55 42.95 16.52
CA PRO A 546 -35.91 41.55 16.78
C PRO A 546 -35.46 40.62 15.65
N ILE A 547 -35.30 41.14 14.42
CA ILE A 547 -34.85 40.35 13.28
C ILE A 547 -33.37 39.98 13.44
N ILE A 548 -32.52 40.93 13.83
CA ILE A 548 -31.09 40.67 14.06
C ILE A 548 -30.90 39.70 15.23
N GLN A 549 -31.65 39.89 16.32
CA GLN A 549 -31.61 38.98 17.46
C GLN A 549 -32.02 37.54 17.06
N SER A 550 -33.05 37.40 16.23
CA SER A 550 -33.49 36.08 15.73
C SER A 550 -32.44 35.41 14.83
N ARG A 551 -31.81 36.18 13.93
CA ARG A 551 -30.72 35.72 13.04
C ARG A 551 -29.50 35.28 13.84
N PHE A 552 -29.09 36.08 14.81
CA PHE A 552 -28.00 35.74 15.72
C PHE A 552 -28.31 34.47 16.52
N THR A 553 -29.50 34.40 17.15
CA THR A 553 -29.90 33.23 17.94
C THR A 553 -29.90 31.95 17.09
N ARG A 554 -30.35 32.03 15.84
CA ARG A 554 -30.26 30.93 14.88
C ARG A 554 -28.82 30.55 14.57
N ALA A 555 -27.96 31.51 14.25
CA ALA A 555 -26.54 31.24 13.97
C ALA A 555 -25.81 30.61 15.17
N VAL A 556 -26.12 31.06 16.39
CA VAL A 556 -25.61 30.46 17.63
C VAL A 556 -26.12 29.03 17.81
N ALA A 557 -27.41 28.78 17.56
CA ALA A 557 -27.99 27.44 17.64
C ALA A 557 -27.35 26.48 16.61
N GLU A 558 -27.09 26.95 15.39
CA GLU A 558 -26.41 26.17 14.34
C GLU A 558 -24.94 25.88 14.74
N LEU A 559 -24.21 26.86 15.30
CA LEU A 559 -22.86 26.64 15.82
C LEU A 559 -22.82 25.68 17.02
N GLN A 560 -23.85 25.71 17.87
CA GLN A 560 -24.01 24.75 18.97
C GLN A 560 -24.31 23.34 18.44
N PHE A 561 -25.17 23.23 17.43
CA PHE A 561 -25.49 21.95 16.78
C PHE A 561 -24.25 21.33 16.12
N LEU A 562 -23.43 22.13 15.45
CA LEU A 562 -22.16 21.72 14.86
C LEU A 562 -21.06 21.39 15.90
N GLY A 563 -21.30 21.70 17.18
CA GLY A 563 -20.37 21.39 18.27
C GLY A 563 -19.20 22.37 18.41
N PHE A 564 -19.26 23.56 17.82
CA PHE A 564 -18.24 24.61 18.01
C PHE A 564 -18.36 25.28 19.38
N ILE A 565 -19.58 25.35 19.92
CA ILE A 565 -19.88 25.98 21.22
C ILE A 565 -20.78 25.10 22.09
N LYS A 566 -20.73 25.30 23.40
CA LYS A 566 -21.59 24.66 24.40
C LYS A 566 -22.10 25.67 25.41
N SER A 567 -23.35 25.54 25.84
CA SER A 567 -23.91 26.33 26.94
C SER A 567 -23.09 26.16 28.22
N SER A 568 -22.61 27.25 28.82
CA SER A 568 -21.90 27.22 30.10
C SER A 568 -22.92 27.22 31.24
N LYS A 569 -22.77 26.30 32.21
CA LYS A 569 -23.49 26.36 33.50
C LYS A 569 -22.74 27.18 34.56
N ARG A 570 -21.51 27.62 34.25
CA ARG A 570 -20.59 28.22 35.23
C ARG A 570 -20.66 29.74 35.28
N LYS A 571 -21.04 30.38 34.19
CA LYS A 571 -21.27 31.83 34.08
C LYS A 571 -22.59 32.04 33.36
N THR A 572 -23.45 32.87 33.92
CA THR A 572 -24.70 33.31 33.27
C THR A 572 -24.36 34.02 31.97
N ASP A 573 -25.19 33.82 30.94
CA ASP A 573 -25.08 34.50 29.63
C ASP A 573 -23.77 34.26 28.86
N HIS A 574 -23.06 33.17 29.17
CA HIS A 574 -21.84 32.79 28.47
C HIS A 574 -21.98 31.44 27.76
N VAL A 575 -21.36 31.36 26.58
CA VAL A 575 -21.09 30.09 25.90
C VAL A 575 -19.60 29.75 25.98
N MET A 576 -19.29 28.47 25.97
CA MET A 576 -17.93 27.95 25.99
C MET A 576 -17.56 27.45 24.60
N ARG A 577 -16.42 27.91 24.07
CA ARG A 577 -15.85 27.40 22.83
C ARG A 577 -15.27 26.00 23.05
N LEU A 578 -15.60 25.06 22.18
CA LEU A 578 -15.12 23.67 22.24
C LEU A 578 -13.94 23.39 21.29
N THR A 579 -13.74 24.26 20.30
CA THR A 579 -12.72 24.09 19.26
C THR A 579 -11.61 25.15 19.38
N TRP A 580 -10.40 24.77 18.99
CA TRP A 580 -9.27 25.66 18.78
C TRP A 580 -8.95 25.80 17.29
#